data_AF-A0A8H7R5P5-F1
#
_entry.id   AF-A0A8H7R5P5-F1
#
_cell.length_a   1.000
_cell.length_b   1.000
_cell.length_c   1.000
_cell.angle_alpha   90.00
_cell.angle_beta   90.00
_cell.angle_gamma   90.00
#
_symmetry.space_group_name_H-M   'P 1'
#
loop_
_entity.id
_entity.type
_entity.pdbx_description
1 polymer ?
#
loop_
_entity_poly.entity_id
_entity_poly.type
_entity_poly.pdbx_seq_one_letter_code
_entity_poly.pdbx_strand_id
1 'polypeptide(L)'
;MNQADREEFVTNILNEAHIAGEDDHQYSDRGDDGEQIEEEIPKLDELSTPISLKQASKNDQDVEKKKKKKKKKSKTANLPEAGSELADDYVEKHTEDIIDDPFDPEKPLSQRVEYAIWKYRNNHKFTESRRAIFDNYLKFGGIKTGPNMFLGRATSADTPDDPDAAIDFEAAKTAIDIVPDELEDGVEVNFAEVAQVYFGNTFVRESLFIGMQDFIDAPALIDAFLRYLQIRNVAPEYAEDIAKARAICAEAKIQLPKCKRAIALLPGQYNLACSEVFQEQIDTSWMSSETLTVQKRFLSFVVDTVGSNIEDSKKIVHRQIKNPDDIQLLDTETFVFVEIAEISPFEENADKEELIQVILQNKDDIQQSYKIHLEKEIVELLMVGMVFRADLCKLSNGGWYLSKAQRLMPTFFMEDTCMTEEDYDF
;
A
#
# COMPACT_ATOMS: atom_id res chain seq x y z
N MET A 1 11.98 -34.04 -13.68
CA MET A 1 10.79 -34.88 -13.49
C MET A 1 10.31 -35.28 -14.87
N ASN A 2 10.42 -36.56 -15.21
CA ASN A 2 9.97 -37.11 -16.48
C ASN A 2 8.43 -37.08 -16.51
N GLN A 3 7.83 -37.06 -17.71
CA GLN A 3 6.39 -37.12 -17.93
C GLN A 3 5.73 -38.30 -17.19
N ALA A 4 6.40 -39.45 -17.13
CA ALA A 4 5.92 -40.60 -16.35
C ALA A 4 5.82 -40.30 -14.84
N ASP A 5 6.79 -39.58 -14.27
CA ASP A 5 6.79 -39.23 -12.85
C ASP A 5 5.67 -38.21 -12.52
N ARG A 6 5.33 -37.34 -13.49
CA ARG A 6 4.24 -36.35 -13.34
C ARG A 6 2.86 -37.00 -13.41
N GLU A 7 2.69 -37.98 -14.29
CA GLU A 7 1.46 -38.77 -14.42
C GLU A 7 1.22 -39.62 -13.16
N GLU A 8 2.27 -40.23 -12.60
CA GLU A 8 2.17 -40.97 -11.34
C GLU A 8 1.79 -40.07 -10.15
N PHE A 9 2.37 -38.85 -10.08
CA PHE A 9 2.04 -37.88 -9.04
C PHE A 9 0.57 -37.43 -9.08
N VAL A 10 0.04 -37.14 -10.27
CA VAL A 10 -1.38 -36.74 -10.44
C VAL A 10 -2.32 -37.90 -10.11
N THR A 11 -1.96 -39.12 -10.48
CA THR A 11 -2.77 -40.31 -10.20
C THR A 11 -2.84 -40.60 -8.69
N ASN A 12 -1.74 -40.38 -7.96
CA ASN A 12 -1.70 -40.55 -6.52
C ASN A 12 -2.56 -39.51 -5.79
N ILE A 13 -2.58 -38.25 -6.23
CA ILE A 13 -3.43 -37.20 -5.66
C ILE A 13 -4.93 -37.50 -5.86
N LEU A 14 -5.30 -37.99 -7.05
CA LEU A 14 -6.69 -38.35 -7.35
C LEU A 14 -7.16 -39.56 -6.53
N ASN A 15 -6.27 -40.52 -6.28
CA ASN A 15 -6.59 -41.69 -5.45
C ASN A 15 -6.71 -41.34 -3.96
N GLU A 16 -5.89 -40.41 -3.45
CA GLU A 16 -6.02 -39.93 -2.07
C GLU A 16 -7.33 -39.17 -1.83
N ALA A 17 -7.79 -38.39 -2.83
CA ALA A 17 -9.08 -37.70 -2.76
C ALA A 17 -10.28 -38.66 -2.76
N HIS A 18 -10.14 -39.85 -3.34
CA HIS A 18 -11.24 -40.83 -3.43
C HIS A 18 -11.42 -41.68 -2.17
N ILE A 19 -10.38 -41.79 -1.32
CA ILE A 19 -10.41 -42.58 -0.07
C ILE A 19 -11.03 -41.78 1.10
N ALA A 20 -11.12 -40.45 0.99
CA ALA A 20 -11.68 -39.60 2.05
C ALA A 20 -13.22 -39.44 2.00
N GLY A 21 -13.91 -40.13 1.09
CA GLY A 21 -15.34 -39.92 0.78
C GLY A 21 -16.30 -41.06 1.11
N GLU A 22 -15.84 -42.17 1.70
CA GLU A 22 -16.71 -43.30 2.06
C GLU A 22 -16.69 -43.55 3.57
N ASP A 23 -17.63 -42.93 4.29
CA ASP A 23 -18.23 -43.49 5.51
C ASP A 23 -19.66 -42.95 5.68
N ASP A 24 -20.59 -43.73 5.11
CA ASP A 24 -21.92 -44.12 5.58
C ASP A 24 -22.83 -43.11 6.31
N HIS A 25 -23.96 -42.73 5.68
CA HIS A 25 -25.26 -42.65 6.38
C HIS A 25 -26.45 -42.89 5.43
N GLN A 26 -27.10 -44.02 5.68
CA GLN A 26 -28.32 -44.56 5.11
C GLN A 26 -29.55 -43.70 5.46
N TYR A 27 -30.35 -43.28 4.47
CA TYR A 27 -31.69 -42.71 4.72
C TYR A 27 -32.77 -43.58 4.09
N SER A 28 -33.65 -44.08 4.95
CA SER A 28 -34.95 -44.66 4.61
C SER A 28 -36.01 -43.56 4.49
N ASP A 29 -36.79 -43.67 3.43
CA ASP A 29 -38.02 -42.94 3.11
C ASP A 29 -39.12 -43.10 4.19
N ARG A 30 -39.77 -41.99 4.59
CA ARG A 30 -41.21 -41.86 4.96
C ARG A 30 -41.60 -40.43 5.37
N GLY A 31 -42.45 -39.81 4.54
CA GLY A 31 -43.78 -39.27 4.90
C GLY A 31 -43.94 -38.08 5.86
N ASP A 32 -44.40 -36.97 5.25
CA ASP A 32 -45.48 -36.04 5.66
C ASP A 32 -45.34 -35.10 6.89
N ASP A 33 -46.06 -33.99 6.75
CA ASP A 33 -46.47 -32.99 7.75
C ASP A 33 -45.52 -31.80 7.99
N GLY A 34 -45.99 -30.63 7.54
CA GLY A 34 -45.28 -29.36 7.64
C GLY A 34 -45.46 -28.65 8.98
N GLU A 35 -44.46 -27.84 9.33
CA GLU A 35 -44.60 -26.66 10.16
C GLU A 35 -43.44 -25.69 9.87
N GLN A 36 -43.76 -24.40 9.78
CA GLN A 36 -42.82 -23.31 9.59
C GLN A 36 -42.00 -23.08 10.87
N ILE A 37 -40.68 -23.04 10.77
CA ILE A 37 -39.82 -22.42 11.77
C ILE A 37 -38.81 -21.53 11.04
N GLU A 38 -38.92 -20.22 11.29
CA GLU A 38 -37.90 -19.23 10.99
C GLU A 38 -36.69 -19.50 11.89
N GLU A 39 -35.52 -19.77 11.32
CA GLU A 39 -34.24 -19.68 12.04
C GLU A 39 -33.32 -18.67 11.34
N GLU A 40 -32.97 -17.64 12.10
CA GLU A 40 -32.05 -16.56 11.77
C GLU A 40 -30.66 -17.10 11.41
N ILE A 41 -30.15 -16.68 10.26
CA ILE A 41 -28.76 -16.92 9.83
C ILE A 41 -27.83 -16.04 10.70
N PRO A 42 -26.87 -16.61 11.45
CA PRO A 42 -25.87 -15.81 12.15
C PRO A 42 -24.87 -15.23 11.13
N LYS A 43 -24.57 -13.93 11.27
CA LYS A 43 -23.53 -13.23 10.52
C LYS A 43 -22.16 -13.85 10.79
N LEU A 44 -21.49 -14.33 9.73
CA LEU A 44 -20.05 -14.62 9.77
C LEU A 44 -19.27 -13.32 9.66
N ASP A 45 -18.65 -12.93 10.77
CA ASP A 45 -17.55 -11.96 10.81
C ASP A 45 -16.24 -12.73 11.06
N GLU A 46 -15.18 -12.27 10.39
CA GLU A 46 -13.75 -12.50 10.67
C GLU A 46 -13.14 -13.90 10.39
N LEU A 47 -12.61 -14.07 9.17
CA LEU A 47 -11.49 -15.00 8.93
C LEU A 47 -10.22 -14.45 9.57
N SER A 48 -9.75 -15.13 10.63
CA SER A 48 -8.46 -14.87 11.28
C SER A 48 -7.35 -15.68 10.61
N THR A 49 -6.26 -15.00 10.22
CA THR A 49 -5.03 -15.59 9.66
C THR A 49 -4.08 -16.11 10.77
N PRO A 50 -3.14 -17.03 10.45
CA PRO A 50 -2.58 -17.98 11.40
C PRO A 50 -1.37 -17.43 12.16
N ILE A 51 -1.58 -16.70 13.25
CA ILE A 51 -0.57 -16.47 14.30
C ILE A 51 -1.24 -16.59 15.67
N SER A 52 -1.54 -17.82 16.08
CA SER A 52 -1.86 -18.10 17.49
C SER A 52 -1.56 -19.56 17.82
N LEU A 53 -0.27 -19.88 17.81
CA LEU A 53 0.26 -21.04 18.49
C LEU A 53 1.39 -20.59 19.40
N LYS A 54 1.02 -20.23 20.63
CA LYS A 54 1.84 -20.43 21.85
C LYS A 54 0.98 -20.15 23.07
N GLN A 55 0.52 -21.26 23.67
CA GLN A 55 0.48 -21.55 25.11
C GLN A 55 -0.78 -22.36 25.47
N ALA A 56 -0.68 -23.67 25.26
CA ALA A 56 -1.38 -24.61 26.12
C ALA A 56 -0.49 -24.87 27.35
N SER A 57 -0.96 -24.54 28.55
CA SER A 57 -1.16 -25.55 29.61
C SER A 57 -1.63 -24.98 30.95
N LYS A 58 -2.72 -25.62 31.41
CA LYS A 58 -3.16 -25.94 32.79
C LYS A 58 -4.10 -24.98 33.57
N ASN A 59 -5.34 -25.46 33.68
CA ASN A 59 -6.34 -25.31 34.76
C ASN A 59 -5.69 -25.52 36.16
N ASP A 60 -6.20 -25.06 37.32
CA ASP A 60 -7.59 -24.95 37.80
C ASP A 60 -7.69 -23.91 38.96
N GLN A 61 -8.89 -23.35 39.12
CA GLN A 61 -9.59 -22.91 40.34
C GLN A 61 -8.88 -22.04 41.40
N ASP A 62 -9.28 -20.77 41.52
CA ASP A 62 -10.05 -20.31 42.70
C ASP A 62 -10.64 -18.90 42.50
N VAL A 63 -11.88 -18.72 43.00
CA VAL A 63 -12.67 -17.49 42.89
C VAL A 63 -12.33 -16.55 44.04
N GLU A 64 -11.72 -15.39 43.76
CA GLU A 64 -11.80 -14.27 44.69
C GLU A 64 -11.74 -12.87 44.04
N LYS A 65 -12.64 -12.00 44.52
CA LYS A 65 -13.02 -10.69 43.99
C LYS A 65 -11.82 -9.72 43.86
N LYS A 66 -11.36 -9.46 42.63
CA LYS A 66 -10.45 -8.34 42.35
C LYS A 66 -11.22 -7.02 42.18
N LYS A 67 -11.03 -6.13 43.16
CA LYS A 67 -11.39 -4.70 43.12
C LYS A 67 -11.05 -4.10 41.75
N LYS A 68 -12.01 -3.40 41.12
CA LYS A 68 -11.81 -2.60 39.90
C LYS A 68 -10.62 -1.68 40.09
N LYS A 69 -9.46 -2.03 39.52
CA LYS A 69 -8.33 -1.09 39.35
C LYS A 69 -8.87 0.07 38.52
N LYS A 70 -8.90 1.28 39.09
CA LYS A 70 -9.07 2.51 38.32
C LYS A 70 -8.06 2.44 37.16
N LYS A 71 -8.55 2.37 35.91
CA LYS A 71 -7.71 2.48 34.71
C LYS A 71 -6.83 3.71 34.90
N LYS A 72 -5.51 3.54 35.03
CA LYS A 72 -4.57 4.68 35.00
C LYS A 72 -4.86 5.40 33.69
N LYS A 73 -5.20 6.69 33.75
CA LYS A 73 -5.31 7.52 32.54
C LYS A 73 -3.97 7.41 31.81
N SER A 74 -4.01 7.05 30.53
CA SER A 74 -2.80 6.97 29.70
C SER A 74 -2.06 8.31 29.77
N LYS A 75 -0.74 8.28 29.96
CA LYS A 75 0.10 9.50 29.97
C LYS A 75 -0.03 10.29 28.65
N THR A 76 -0.40 9.62 27.56
CA THR A 76 -0.53 10.18 26.21
C THR A 76 -1.95 10.65 25.85
N ALA A 77 -2.93 10.56 26.76
CA ALA A 77 -4.34 10.80 26.42
C ALA A 77 -4.66 12.24 26.00
N ASN A 78 -3.83 13.22 26.36
CA ASN A 78 -4.02 14.65 26.02
C ASN A 78 -2.89 15.17 25.13
N LEU A 79 -2.20 14.31 24.38
CA LEU A 79 -1.24 14.74 23.36
C LEU A 79 -1.95 14.89 22.00
N PRO A 80 -1.55 15.85 21.16
CA PRO A 80 -2.00 15.91 19.77
C PRO A 80 -1.69 14.59 19.06
N GLU A 81 -2.53 14.22 18.10
CA GLU A 81 -2.28 13.02 17.31
C GLU A 81 -1.11 13.27 16.35
N ALA A 82 -0.21 12.31 16.20
CA ALA A 82 0.88 12.45 15.24
C ALA A 82 0.31 12.63 13.83
N GLY A 83 0.74 13.67 13.10
CA GLY A 83 0.20 14.01 11.78
C GLY A 83 -1.01 14.94 11.77
N SER A 84 -1.48 15.41 12.93
CA SER A 84 -2.41 16.55 12.96
C SER A 84 -1.69 17.83 12.52
N GLU A 85 -2.42 18.74 11.86
CA GLU A 85 -1.88 20.05 11.48
C GLU A 85 -1.36 20.82 12.70
N LEU A 86 -0.12 21.31 12.59
CA LEU A 86 0.53 22.13 13.61
C LEU A 86 0.37 23.60 13.24
N ALA A 87 -0.34 24.35 14.09
CA ALA A 87 -0.51 25.78 13.93
C ALA A 87 0.82 26.55 14.09
N ASP A 88 0.85 27.80 13.61
CA ASP A 88 2.02 28.69 13.77
C ASP A 88 2.37 28.93 15.24
N ASP A 89 1.36 28.94 16.11
CA ASP A 89 1.47 29.09 17.56
C ASP A 89 1.50 27.75 18.31
N TYR A 90 1.93 26.67 17.66
CA TYR A 90 2.05 25.35 18.29
C TYR A 90 2.89 25.41 19.56
N VAL A 91 2.27 25.05 20.69
CA VAL A 91 2.94 24.93 21.99
C VAL A 91 2.97 23.45 22.40
N GLU A 92 4.18 22.96 22.63
CA GLU A 92 4.39 21.61 23.14
C GLU A 92 3.85 21.44 24.54
N LYS A 93 3.38 20.23 24.84
CA LYS A 93 2.92 19.91 26.20
C LYS A 93 4.09 19.64 27.15
N HIS A 94 5.15 19.04 26.64
CA HIS A 94 6.39 18.77 27.36
C HIS A 94 7.44 19.79 26.89
N THR A 95 7.34 21.02 27.38
CA THR A 95 8.19 22.15 26.95
C THR A 95 9.63 22.03 27.42
N GLU A 96 9.88 21.42 28.58
CA GLU A 96 11.21 21.29 29.16
C GLU A 96 12.11 20.42 28.28
N ASP A 97 13.24 20.99 27.84
CA ASP A 97 14.29 20.29 27.13
C ASP A 97 15.27 19.66 28.12
N ILE A 98 15.66 18.41 27.86
CA ILE A 98 16.62 17.67 28.71
C ILE A 98 18.03 18.20 28.50
N ILE A 99 18.31 18.64 27.27
CA ILE A 99 19.59 19.18 26.84
C ILE A 99 19.42 20.69 26.70
N ASP A 100 20.40 21.46 27.18
CA ASP A 100 20.41 22.91 27.00
C ASP A 100 20.66 23.28 25.52
N ASP A 101 19.84 24.21 25.01
CA ASP A 101 19.78 24.63 23.61
C ASP A 101 19.97 23.50 22.57
N PRO A 102 19.07 22.51 22.50
CA PRO A 102 19.27 21.30 21.69
C PRO A 102 19.27 21.55 20.18
N PHE A 103 18.85 22.74 19.74
CA PHE A 103 18.72 23.10 18.33
C PHE A 103 19.69 24.21 17.90
N ASP A 104 20.68 24.53 18.74
CA ASP A 104 21.76 25.46 18.39
C ASP A 104 22.44 25.05 17.08
N PRO A 105 22.47 25.90 16.04
CA PRO A 105 23.14 25.60 14.77
C PRO A 105 24.63 25.27 14.88
N GLU A 106 25.29 25.61 16.00
CA GLU A 106 26.68 25.19 16.25
C GLU A 106 26.81 23.68 16.55
N LYS A 107 25.69 23.01 16.88
CA LYS A 107 25.66 21.55 17.09
C LYS A 107 25.51 20.81 15.76
N PRO A 108 26.10 19.61 15.64
CA PRO A 108 25.94 18.76 14.46
C PRO A 108 24.46 18.56 14.12
N LEU A 109 24.13 18.61 12.82
CA LEU A 109 22.76 18.43 12.34
C LEU A 109 22.17 17.10 12.83
N SER A 110 22.96 16.03 12.81
CA SER A 110 22.57 14.71 13.28
C SER A 110 21.96 14.77 14.68
N GLN A 111 22.66 15.37 15.65
CA GLN A 111 22.19 15.51 17.03
C GLN A 111 20.90 16.34 17.14
N ARG A 112 20.81 17.43 16.38
CA ARG A 112 19.60 18.28 16.35
C ARG A 112 18.39 17.50 15.84
N VAL A 113 18.56 16.72 14.77
CA VAL A 113 17.49 15.91 14.16
C VAL A 113 17.10 14.74 15.07
N GLU A 114 18.06 14.02 15.66
CA GLU A 114 17.79 12.93 16.62
C GLU A 114 16.93 13.43 17.79
N TYR A 115 17.34 14.55 18.40
CA TYR A 115 16.61 15.15 19.50
C TYR A 115 15.22 15.63 19.06
N ALA A 116 15.10 16.21 17.86
CA ALA A 116 13.81 16.61 17.30
C ALA A 116 12.86 15.42 17.12
N ILE A 117 13.34 14.29 16.61
CA ILE A 117 12.54 13.06 16.45
C ILE A 117 12.07 12.55 17.80
N TRP A 118 12.98 12.44 18.78
CA TRP A 118 12.62 12.01 20.14
C TRP A 118 11.57 12.93 20.76
N LYS A 119 11.78 14.25 20.66
CA LYS A 119 10.89 15.25 21.23
C LYS A 119 9.51 15.23 20.54
N TYR A 120 9.48 15.06 19.22
CA TYR A 120 8.25 14.90 18.45
C TYR A 120 7.49 13.64 18.89
N ARG A 121 8.16 12.50 19.06
CA ARG A 121 7.57 11.25 19.58
C ARG A 121 7.00 11.41 20.98
N ASN A 122 7.65 12.19 21.84
CA ASN A 122 7.20 12.39 23.23
C ASN A 122 6.01 13.38 23.33
N ASN A 123 5.92 14.33 22.39
CA ASN A 123 4.84 15.33 22.35
C ASN A 123 3.64 14.93 21.47
N HIS A 124 3.67 13.78 20.78
CA HIS A 124 2.57 13.33 19.92
C HIS A 124 2.12 11.90 20.26
N LYS A 125 0.83 11.65 20.06
CA LYS A 125 0.25 10.32 20.19
C LYS A 125 0.34 9.59 18.85
N PHE A 126 1.12 8.50 18.83
CA PHE A 126 1.23 7.60 17.68
C PHE A 126 0.30 6.39 17.83
N THR A 127 -0.50 6.15 16.80
CA THR A 127 -1.12 4.84 16.55
C THR A 127 -0.06 3.85 16.06
N GLU A 128 -0.40 2.56 16.00
CA GLU A 128 0.53 1.53 15.50
C GLU A 128 0.88 1.74 14.02
N SER A 129 -0.11 1.95 13.16
CA SER A 129 0.09 2.25 11.73
C SER A 129 0.94 3.52 11.54
N ARG A 130 0.59 4.65 12.20
CA ARG A 130 1.38 5.90 12.07
C ARG A 130 2.81 5.74 12.56
N ARG A 131 3.05 4.95 13.61
CA ARG A 131 4.42 4.65 14.05
C ARG A 131 5.18 3.88 12.97
N ALA A 132 4.57 2.84 12.41
CA ALA A 132 5.19 2.06 11.34
C ALA A 132 5.51 2.91 10.10
N ILE A 133 4.59 3.79 9.69
CA ILE A 133 4.79 4.73 8.58
C ILE A 133 5.96 5.67 8.87
N PHE A 134 5.97 6.29 10.05
CA PHE A 134 7.03 7.21 10.44
C PHE A 134 8.39 6.53 10.49
N ASP A 135 8.47 5.34 11.10
CA ASP A 135 9.72 4.58 11.17
C ASP A 135 10.19 4.14 9.78
N ASN A 136 9.27 3.78 8.87
CA ASN A 136 9.62 3.44 7.49
C ASN A 136 10.17 4.65 6.71
N TYR A 137 9.58 5.83 6.88
CA TYR A 137 10.09 7.07 6.28
C TYR A 137 11.47 7.46 6.82
N LEU A 138 11.66 7.41 8.14
CA LEU A 138 12.96 7.72 8.75
C LEU A 138 14.05 6.76 8.25
N LYS A 139 13.75 5.45 8.18
CA LYS A 139 14.68 4.45 7.62
C LYS A 139 15.02 4.73 6.15
N PHE A 140 14.02 5.12 5.36
CA PHE A 140 14.23 5.49 3.97
C PHE A 140 15.18 6.69 3.85
N GLY A 141 15.03 7.70 4.72
CA GLY A 141 15.97 8.83 4.84
C GLY A 141 17.32 8.49 5.50
N GLY A 142 17.70 7.22 5.61
CA GLY A 142 18.99 6.78 6.17
C GLY A 142 19.08 6.74 7.71
N ILE A 143 17.99 7.00 8.42
CA ILE A 143 17.97 7.05 9.89
C ILE A 143 17.77 5.65 10.45
N LYS A 144 18.67 5.22 11.34
CA LYS A 144 18.57 3.92 12.00
C LYS A 144 17.58 4.02 13.15
N THR A 145 16.35 3.59 12.92
CA THR A 145 15.31 3.55 13.96
C THR A 145 15.31 2.19 14.69
N GLY A 146 15.30 2.17 16.01
CA GLY A 146 15.07 0.94 16.77
C GLY A 146 15.43 1.07 18.25
N PRO A 147 14.89 0.21 19.14
CA PRO A 147 15.25 0.27 20.56
C PRO A 147 16.74 0.00 20.73
N ASN A 148 17.46 0.93 21.37
CA ASN A 148 18.87 0.75 21.75
C ASN A 148 19.06 -0.57 22.50
N MET A 149 19.71 -1.54 21.85
CA MET A 149 19.92 -2.89 22.41
C MET A 149 20.73 -2.87 23.72
N PHE A 150 21.46 -1.79 24.00
CA PHE A 150 22.30 -1.65 25.19
C PHE A 150 21.59 -1.02 26.40
N LEU A 151 20.40 -0.45 26.24
CA LEU A 151 19.67 0.21 27.35
C LEU A 151 18.65 -0.69 28.06
N GLY A 152 18.43 -1.92 27.56
CA GLY A 152 17.41 -2.85 28.08
C GLY A 152 17.61 -3.34 29.52
N ARG A 153 18.61 -2.84 30.26
CA ARG A 153 18.87 -3.21 31.67
C ARG A 153 19.05 -2.04 32.64
N ALA A 154 19.06 -0.80 32.18
CA ALA A 154 19.29 0.33 33.07
C ALA A 154 17.99 0.67 33.84
N THR A 155 17.94 0.33 35.12
CA THR A 155 16.83 0.65 36.03
C THR A 155 16.97 2.08 36.55
N SER A 156 15.92 2.64 37.14
CA SER A 156 16.00 3.97 37.79
C SER A 156 17.02 4.03 38.93
N ALA A 157 17.51 2.89 39.42
CA ALA A 157 18.59 2.79 40.41
C ALA A 157 19.99 2.94 39.80
N ASP A 158 20.11 2.90 38.46
CA ASP A 158 21.38 3.09 37.72
C ASP A 158 21.55 4.53 37.23
N THR A 159 20.61 5.43 37.59
CA THR A 159 20.73 6.87 37.31
C THR A 159 21.84 7.44 38.20
N PRO A 160 22.86 8.11 37.64
CA PRO A 160 23.91 8.72 38.44
C PRO A 160 23.34 9.73 39.45
N ASP A 161 23.90 9.77 40.67
CA ASP A 161 23.54 10.77 41.69
C ASP A 161 24.08 12.17 41.35
N ASP A 162 25.05 12.23 40.45
CA ASP A 162 25.63 13.47 39.93
C ASP A 162 24.69 14.08 38.89
N PRO A 163 24.22 15.35 39.06
CA PRO A 163 23.29 15.98 38.15
C PRO A 163 23.77 16.04 36.70
N ASP A 164 25.07 16.24 36.46
CA ASP A 164 25.61 16.30 35.10
C ASP A 164 25.60 14.91 34.44
N ALA A 165 25.99 13.88 35.20
CA ALA A 165 25.94 12.49 34.72
C ALA A 165 24.49 11.97 34.59
N ALA A 166 23.54 12.50 35.37
CA ALA A 166 22.11 12.19 35.23
C ALA A 166 21.53 12.75 33.93
N ILE A 167 21.93 13.98 33.54
CA ILE A 167 21.56 14.59 32.25
C ILE A 167 22.14 13.77 31.09
N ASP A 168 23.41 13.39 31.16
CA ASP A 168 24.05 12.55 30.13
C ASP A 168 23.37 11.18 30.01
N PHE A 169 22.97 10.58 31.14
CA PHE A 169 22.26 9.31 31.17
C PHE A 169 20.83 9.42 30.62
N GLU A 170 20.15 10.54 30.83
CA GLU A 170 18.85 10.82 30.22
C GLU A 170 18.98 11.12 28.71
N ALA A 171 20.00 11.87 28.29
CA ALA A 171 20.30 12.10 26.88
C ALA A 171 20.61 10.79 26.14
N ALA A 172 21.36 9.86 26.75
CA ALA A 172 21.59 8.53 26.20
C ALA A 172 20.31 7.69 26.04
N LYS A 173 19.27 7.95 26.85
CA LYS A 173 17.93 7.35 26.69
C LYS A 173 17.14 7.97 25.54
N THR A 174 17.46 9.20 25.14
CA THR A 174 16.78 9.90 24.03
C THR A 174 17.26 9.47 22.65
N ALA A 175 18.49 8.97 22.52
CA ALA A 175 19.13 8.57 21.26
C ALA A 175 18.63 7.21 20.71
N ILE A 176 17.31 7.04 20.54
CA ILE A 176 16.70 5.79 20.02
C ILE A 176 16.77 5.72 18.48
N ASP A 177 16.68 6.88 17.84
CA ASP A 177 16.81 7.03 16.40
C ASP A 177 18.21 7.61 16.16
N ILE A 178 19.04 6.94 15.36
CA ILE A 178 20.44 7.34 15.09
C ILE A 178 20.53 7.92 13.68
N VAL A 179 21.00 9.17 13.59
CA VAL A 179 21.19 9.92 12.35
C VAL A 179 22.69 9.91 12.02
N PRO A 180 23.11 9.44 10.83
CA PRO A 180 24.50 9.54 10.39
C PRO A 180 25.00 10.99 10.41
N ASP A 181 26.29 11.20 10.67
CA ASP A 181 26.85 12.55 10.62
C ASP A 181 26.92 13.05 9.16
N GLU A 182 26.62 14.33 8.93
CA GLU A 182 26.67 14.94 7.59
C GLU A 182 28.08 15.00 7.02
N LEU A 183 29.10 14.89 7.89
CA LEU A 183 30.50 14.84 7.51
C LEU A 183 30.99 13.43 7.15
N GLU A 184 30.16 12.40 7.31
CA GLU A 184 30.51 11.04 6.87
C GLU A 184 30.54 10.95 5.33
N ASP A 185 31.58 10.33 4.78
CA ASP A 185 31.72 10.14 3.34
C ASP A 185 30.50 9.42 2.75
N GLY A 186 29.85 10.05 1.78
CA GLY A 186 28.67 9.51 1.10
C GLY A 186 27.32 9.86 1.74
N VAL A 187 27.29 10.71 2.77
CA VAL A 187 26.05 11.26 3.33
C VAL A 187 25.72 12.59 2.66
N GLU A 188 24.54 12.68 2.05
CA GLU A 188 23.96 13.92 1.51
C GLU A 188 22.62 14.19 2.18
N VAL A 189 22.43 15.41 2.66
CA VAL A 189 21.20 15.84 3.34
C VAL A 189 20.29 16.54 2.35
N ASN A 190 19.18 15.89 1.99
CA ASN A 190 18.17 16.45 1.09
C ASN A 190 16.76 16.01 1.51
N PHE A 191 16.04 16.88 2.23
CA PHE A 191 14.68 16.64 2.68
C PHE A 191 13.69 16.59 1.52
N ALA A 192 13.88 17.43 0.50
CA ALA A 192 12.96 17.48 -0.64
C ALA A 192 13.04 16.21 -1.48
N GLU A 193 14.25 15.76 -1.80
CA GLU A 193 14.49 14.52 -2.54
C GLU A 193 13.99 13.31 -1.76
N VAL A 194 14.29 13.20 -0.46
CA VAL A 194 13.77 12.12 0.37
C VAL A 194 12.24 12.07 0.35
N ALA A 195 11.56 13.22 0.52
CA ALA A 195 10.09 13.27 0.44
C ALA A 195 9.57 12.90 -0.96
N GLN A 196 10.24 13.38 -2.02
CA GLN A 196 9.85 13.15 -3.41
C GLN A 196 10.01 11.68 -3.82
N VAL A 197 11.16 11.07 -3.57
CA VAL A 197 11.38 9.64 -3.90
C VAL A 197 10.49 8.77 -3.03
N TYR A 198 10.39 9.08 -1.73
CA TYR A 198 9.55 8.28 -0.83
C TYR A 198 8.11 8.23 -1.30
N PHE A 199 7.43 9.38 -1.45
CA PHE A 199 6.03 9.38 -1.88
C PHE A 199 5.84 9.13 -3.37
N GLY A 200 6.82 9.50 -4.18
CA GLY A 200 6.77 9.34 -5.63
C GLY A 200 6.93 7.89 -6.05
N ASN A 201 7.72 7.09 -5.32
CA ASN A 201 8.18 5.79 -5.78
C ASN A 201 8.13 4.73 -4.66
N THR A 202 8.96 4.87 -3.63
CA THR A 202 9.20 3.82 -2.62
C THR A 202 7.96 3.45 -1.81
N PHE A 203 7.17 4.44 -1.40
CA PHE A 203 5.94 4.24 -0.63
C PHE A 203 4.92 3.38 -1.39
N VAL A 204 4.78 3.61 -2.70
CA VAL A 204 3.80 2.88 -3.53
C VAL A 204 4.29 1.47 -3.88
N ARG A 205 5.60 1.29 -4.07
CA ARG A 205 6.17 0.03 -4.56
C ARG A 205 6.61 -0.94 -3.48
N GLU A 206 7.28 -0.43 -2.45
CA GLU A 206 8.06 -1.25 -1.52
C GLU A 206 7.46 -1.24 -0.11
N SER A 207 6.67 -0.22 0.21
CA SER A 207 6.01 -0.20 1.51
C SER A 207 4.96 -1.31 1.62
N LEU A 208 4.79 -1.82 2.84
CA LEU A 208 3.74 -2.80 3.16
C LEU A 208 2.40 -2.12 3.46
N PHE A 209 2.28 -0.81 3.20
CA PHE A 209 1.09 -0.03 3.48
C PHE A 209 0.12 -0.13 2.31
N ILE A 210 -0.92 -0.95 2.48
CA ILE A 210 -1.90 -1.24 1.43
C ILE A 210 -3.23 -0.52 1.65
N GLY A 211 -3.50 0.01 2.85
CA GLY A 211 -4.78 0.59 3.20
C GLY A 211 -4.97 1.99 2.64
N MET A 212 -6.20 2.36 2.28
CA MET A 212 -6.52 3.74 1.88
C MET A 212 -6.11 4.76 2.96
N GLN A 213 -6.32 4.40 4.23
CA GLN A 213 -5.97 5.28 5.33
C GLN A 213 -4.47 5.53 5.43
N ASP A 214 -3.62 4.57 5.05
CA ASP A 214 -2.16 4.77 5.06
C ASP A 214 -1.74 5.80 3.99
N PHE A 215 -2.36 5.78 2.81
CA PHE A 215 -2.15 6.76 1.73
C PHE A 215 -2.64 8.17 2.11
N ILE A 216 -3.54 8.28 3.08
CA ILE A 216 -4.01 9.56 3.64
C ILE A 216 -3.10 10.02 4.79
N ASP A 217 -2.79 9.12 5.71
CA ASP A 217 -2.06 9.42 6.94
C ASP A 217 -0.57 9.69 6.69
N ALA A 218 0.07 8.99 5.76
CA ALA A 218 1.50 9.13 5.52
C ALA A 218 1.95 10.54 5.12
N PRO A 219 1.37 11.19 4.08
CA PRO A 219 1.75 12.55 3.72
C PRO A 219 1.35 13.58 4.78
N ALA A 220 0.28 13.36 5.55
CA ALA A 220 -0.08 14.23 6.68
C ALA A 220 0.92 14.13 7.84
N LEU A 221 1.34 12.90 8.16
CA LEU A 221 2.30 12.64 9.23
C LEU A 221 3.67 13.24 8.96
N ILE A 222 4.18 13.07 7.74
CA ILE A 222 5.50 13.56 7.35
C ILE A 222 5.48 15.08 7.20
N ASP A 223 4.43 15.69 6.63
CA ASP A 223 4.29 17.16 6.61
C ASP A 223 4.25 17.76 8.02
N ALA A 224 3.52 17.15 8.95
CA ALA A 224 3.48 17.61 10.34
C ALA A 224 4.85 17.53 11.02
N PHE A 225 5.63 16.48 10.76
CA PHE A 225 6.99 16.37 11.28
C PHE A 225 7.94 17.40 10.65
N LEU A 226 7.91 17.57 9.33
CA LEU A 226 8.72 18.60 8.66
C LEU A 226 8.33 20.01 9.14
N ARG A 227 7.04 20.25 9.36
CA ARG A 227 6.54 21.48 9.97
C ARG A 227 7.09 21.68 11.39
N TYR A 228 7.14 20.62 12.18
CA TYR A 228 7.74 20.66 13.51
C TYR A 228 9.22 21.06 13.46
N LEU A 229 9.99 20.53 12.50
CA LEU A 229 11.38 20.95 12.28
C LEU A 229 11.51 22.45 11.99
N GLN A 230 10.58 23.02 11.21
CA GLN A 230 10.54 24.45 10.93
C GLN A 230 10.19 25.29 12.17
N ILE A 231 9.17 24.89 12.93
CA ILE A 231 8.72 25.62 14.13
C ILE A 231 9.83 25.67 15.19
N ARG A 232 10.55 24.55 15.39
CA ARG A 232 11.66 24.46 16.34
C ARG A 232 12.99 24.95 15.78
N ASN A 233 13.02 25.43 14.54
CA ASN A 233 14.23 25.88 13.85
C ASN A 233 15.38 24.84 13.95
N VAL A 234 15.07 23.56 13.71
CA VAL A 234 16.00 22.45 13.93
C VAL A 234 17.16 22.49 12.94
N ALA A 235 16.90 22.90 11.70
CA ALA A 235 17.87 22.90 10.59
C ALA A 235 17.71 24.18 9.73
N PRO A 236 18.04 25.37 10.25
CA PRO A 236 17.89 26.64 9.54
C PRO A 236 18.65 26.68 8.20
N GLU A 237 19.79 26.01 8.12
CA GLU A 237 20.62 25.91 6.93
C GLU A 237 19.95 25.12 5.79
N TYR A 238 18.94 24.29 6.09
CA TYR A 238 18.11 23.56 5.13
C TYR A 238 16.66 24.08 5.08
N ALA A 239 16.39 25.31 5.56
CA ALA A 239 15.02 25.83 5.67
C ALA A 239 14.25 25.87 4.34
N GLU A 240 14.93 26.25 3.25
CA GLU A 240 14.34 26.26 1.90
C GLU A 240 14.01 24.84 1.41
N ASP A 241 14.89 23.89 1.72
CA ASP A 241 14.74 22.51 1.31
C ASP A 241 13.61 21.80 2.07
N ILE A 242 13.49 22.05 3.38
CA ILE A 242 12.35 21.61 4.18
C ILE A 242 11.04 22.22 3.65
N ALA A 243 11.05 23.48 3.20
CA ALA A 243 9.88 24.10 2.61
C ALA A 243 9.46 23.41 1.29
N LYS A 244 10.42 23.02 0.44
CA LYS A 244 10.16 22.22 -0.77
C LYS A 244 9.61 20.83 -0.42
N ALA A 245 10.20 20.15 0.56
CA ALA A 245 9.72 18.84 1.04
C ALA A 245 8.25 18.91 1.50
N ARG A 246 7.87 19.99 2.18
CA ARG A 246 6.47 20.21 2.59
C ARG A 246 5.53 20.49 1.41
N ALA A 247 6.00 21.17 0.37
CA ALA A 247 5.21 21.34 -0.85
C ALA A 247 4.92 20.00 -1.52
N ILE A 248 5.92 19.10 -1.59
CA ILE A 248 5.74 17.72 -2.07
C ILE A 248 4.73 16.97 -1.20
N CYS A 249 4.82 17.09 0.13
CA CYS A 249 3.84 16.46 1.02
C CYS A 249 2.42 16.99 0.78
N ALA A 250 2.26 18.28 0.48
CA ALA A 250 0.96 18.86 0.16
C ALA A 250 0.38 18.30 -1.14
N GLU A 251 1.21 18.10 -2.17
CA GLU A 251 0.81 17.38 -3.39
C GLU A 251 0.46 15.92 -3.09
N ALA A 252 1.27 15.23 -2.30
CA ALA A 252 1.09 13.84 -1.92
C ALA A 252 -0.24 13.60 -1.17
N LYS A 253 -0.67 14.53 -0.29
CA LYS A 253 -1.98 14.48 0.39
C LYS A 253 -3.15 14.36 -0.59
N ILE A 254 -3.02 14.92 -1.80
CA ILE A 254 -4.06 14.90 -2.83
C ILE A 254 -3.86 13.71 -3.77
N GLN A 255 -2.63 13.51 -4.25
CA GLN A 255 -2.35 12.57 -5.32
C GLN A 255 -2.30 11.12 -4.84
N LEU A 256 -1.73 10.82 -3.67
CA LEU A 256 -1.60 9.43 -3.20
C LEU A 256 -2.95 8.72 -3.02
N PRO A 257 -3.97 9.32 -2.36
CA PRO A 257 -5.29 8.71 -2.28
C PRO A 257 -5.91 8.51 -3.67
N LYS A 258 -5.70 9.46 -4.60
CA LYS A 258 -6.16 9.33 -5.99
C LYS A 258 -5.49 8.16 -6.71
N CYS A 259 -4.17 8.03 -6.63
CA CYS A 259 -3.43 6.89 -7.18
C CYS A 259 -3.98 5.56 -6.64
N LYS A 260 -4.21 5.47 -5.33
CA LYS A 260 -4.75 4.26 -4.69
C LYS A 260 -6.17 3.90 -5.16
N ARG A 261 -7.02 4.90 -5.37
CA ARG A 261 -8.38 4.69 -5.92
C ARG A 261 -8.33 4.29 -7.38
N ALA A 262 -7.56 5.01 -8.19
CA ALA A 262 -7.47 4.79 -9.63
C ALA A 262 -6.91 3.38 -9.94
N ILE A 263 -5.84 2.95 -9.26
CA ILE A 263 -5.26 1.62 -9.50
C ILE A 263 -6.20 0.47 -9.13
N ALA A 264 -7.16 0.69 -8.23
CA ALA A 264 -8.18 -0.30 -7.89
C ALA A 264 -9.31 -0.38 -8.93
N LEU A 265 -9.49 0.65 -9.76
CA LEU A 265 -10.49 0.71 -10.82
C LEU A 265 -9.93 0.37 -12.20
N LEU A 266 -8.64 0.62 -12.43
CA LEU A 266 -7.95 0.23 -13.66
C LEU A 266 -7.95 -1.30 -13.83
N PRO A 267 -8.13 -1.82 -15.07
CA PRO A 267 -8.18 -1.07 -16.33
C PRO A 267 -9.56 -0.53 -16.73
N GLY A 268 -10.59 -0.72 -15.90
CA GLY A 268 -11.97 -0.33 -16.20
C GLY A 268 -12.77 -1.43 -16.91
N GLN A 269 -14.10 -1.29 -16.91
CA GLN A 269 -15.03 -2.28 -17.48
C GLN A 269 -14.89 -2.38 -18.99
N TYR A 270 -14.68 -1.26 -19.69
CA TYR A 270 -14.50 -1.23 -21.14
C TYR A 270 -13.25 -1.98 -21.57
N ASN A 271 -12.10 -1.75 -20.92
CA ASN A 271 -10.88 -2.45 -21.27
C ASN A 271 -10.90 -3.91 -20.80
N LEU A 272 -11.58 -4.23 -19.70
CA LEU A 272 -11.85 -5.61 -19.30
C LEU A 272 -12.67 -6.33 -20.38
N ALA A 273 -13.74 -5.71 -20.87
CA ALA A 273 -14.56 -6.24 -21.97
C ALA A 273 -13.76 -6.39 -23.27
N CYS A 274 -12.86 -5.45 -23.60
CA CYS A 274 -11.94 -5.61 -24.72
C CYS A 274 -11.04 -6.84 -24.54
N SER A 275 -10.56 -7.07 -23.31
CA SER A 275 -9.71 -8.21 -23.00
C SER A 275 -10.47 -9.52 -23.21
N GLU A 276 -11.72 -9.62 -22.74
CA GLU A 276 -12.56 -10.81 -22.94
C GLU A 276 -12.93 -11.06 -24.41
N VAL A 277 -13.13 -10.01 -25.20
CA VAL A 277 -13.54 -10.14 -26.61
C VAL A 277 -12.36 -10.44 -27.54
N PHE A 278 -11.18 -9.85 -27.29
CA PHE A 278 -10.06 -9.88 -28.23
C PHE A 278 -8.88 -10.75 -27.80
N GLN A 279 -8.71 -11.09 -26.51
CA GLN A 279 -7.63 -11.99 -26.12
C GLN A 279 -7.83 -13.37 -26.75
N GLU A 280 -6.73 -13.97 -27.18
CA GLU A 280 -6.76 -15.34 -27.71
C GLU A 280 -7.33 -16.28 -26.64
N GLN A 281 -8.35 -17.05 -27.03
CA GLN A 281 -8.81 -18.14 -26.18
C GLN A 281 -7.65 -19.09 -25.96
N ILE A 282 -7.43 -19.48 -24.70
CA ILE A 282 -6.43 -20.48 -24.32
C ILE A 282 -6.57 -21.66 -25.28
N ASP A 283 -5.49 -22.01 -25.98
CA ASP A 283 -5.46 -23.22 -26.79
C ASP A 283 -5.67 -24.41 -25.84
N THR A 284 -6.85 -25.01 -25.92
CA THR A 284 -7.26 -26.17 -25.11
C THR A 284 -7.02 -27.47 -25.85
N SER A 285 -6.36 -27.46 -27.02
CA SER A 285 -6.10 -28.64 -27.83
C SER A 285 -5.22 -29.70 -27.12
N TRP A 286 -4.43 -29.28 -26.13
CA TRP A 286 -3.62 -30.16 -25.28
C TRP A 286 -4.40 -30.78 -24.10
N MET A 287 -5.63 -30.32 -23.83
CA MET A 287 -6.46 -30.84 -22.73
C MET A 287 -7.18 -32.13 -23.12
N SER A 288 -7.22 -33.10 -22.19
CA SER A 288 -7.99 -34.33 -22.33
C SER A 288 -9.52 -34.10 -22.34
N SER A 289 -10.31 -35.08 -22.79
CA SER A 289 -11.78 -35.01 -22.76
C SER A 289 -12.34 -34.77 -21.36
N GLU A 290 -11.76 -35.35 -20.31
CA GLU A 290 -12.21 -35.09 -18.94
C GLU A 290 -11.88 -33.67 -18.49
N THR A 291 -10.69 -33.16 -18.79
CA THR A 291 -10.27 -31.79 -18.42
C THR A 291 -11.06 -30.72 -19.18
N LEU A 292 -11.39 -30.95 -20.45
CA LEU A 292 -12.32 -30.10 -21.21
C LEU A 292 -13.72 -30.05 -20.60
N THR A 293 -14.21 -31.18 -20.07
CA THR A 293 -15.54 -31.23 -19.44
C THR A 293 -15.54 -30.50 -18.10
N VAL A 294 -14.48 -30.65 -17.31
CA VAL A 294 -14.29 -29.92 -16.05
C VAL A 294 -14.12 -28.43 -16.31
N GLN A 295 -13.34 -28.02 -17.31
CA GLN A 295 -13.17 -26.62 -17.69
C GLN A 295 -14.47 -26.01 -18.23
N LYS A 296 -15.25 -26.75 -19.05
CA LYS A 296 -16.57 -26.29 -19.50
C LYS A 296 -17.55 -26.11 -18.34
N ARG A 297 -17.52 -27.01 -17.36
CA ARG A 297 -18.32 -26.86 -16.12
C ARG A 297 -17.81 -25.73 -15.24
N PHE A 298 -16.51 -25.48 -15.20
CA PHE A 298 -15.92 -24.34 -14.49
C PHE A 298 -16.26 -23.02 -15.17
N LEU A 299 -16.14 -22.93 -16.50
CA LEU A 299 -16.56 -21.78 -17.31
C LEU A 299 -18.06 -21.55 -17.21
N SER A 300 -18.89 -22.59 -17.27
CA SER A 300 -20.33 -22.42 -17.06
C SER A 300 -20.64 -21.97 -15.64
N PHE A 301 -19.96 -22.52 -14.63
CA PHE A 301 -20.07 -22.07 -13.25
C PHE A 301 -19.61 -20.62 -13.08
N VAL A 302 -18.52 -20.20 -13.74
CA VAL A 302 -18.03 -18.82 -13.73
C VAL A 302 -19.02 -17.90 -14.43
N VAL A 303 -19.60 -18.29 -15.56
CA VAL A 303 -20.66 -17.51 -16.24
C VAL A 303 -21.91 -17.41 -15.35
N ASP A 304 -22.32 -18.51 -14.71
CA ASP A 304 -23.50 -18.56 -13.83
C ASP A 304 -23.28 -17.81 -12.50
N THR A 305 -22.04 -17.74 -12.01
CA THR A 305 -21.68 -17.13 -10.72
C THR A 305 -21.21 -15.67 -10.85
N VAL A 306 -20.54 -15.32 -11.96
CA VAL A 306 -19.93 -13.99 -12.21
C VAL A 306 -20.74 -13.17 -13.21
N GLY A 307 -21.65 -13.78 -13.98
CA GLY A 307 -22.62 -13.07 -14.81
C GLY A 307 -22.07 -12.39 -16.07
N SER A 308 -20.78 -12.53 -16.40
CA SER A 308 -20.21 -11.93 -17.61
C SER A 308 -20.42 -12.87 -18.81
N ASN A 309 -21.40 -12.54 -19.66
CA ASN A 309 -21.59 -13.17 -20.97
C ASN A 309 -20.77 -12.40 -22.00
N ILE A 310 -20.05 -13.09 -22.90
CA ILE A 310 -19.29 -12.47 -24.00
C ILE A 310 -20.16 -11.54 -24.86
N GLU A 311 -21.47 -11.79 -24.94
CA GLU A 311 -22.43 -10.89 -25.62
C GLU A 311 -22.57 -9.53 -24.91
N ASP A 312 -22.51 -9.50 -23.57
CA ASP A 312 -22.57 -8.27 -22.80
C ASP A 312 -21.25 -7.48 -22.93
N SER A 313 -20.11 -8.18 -22.93
CA SER A 313 -18.80 -7.58 -23.19
C SER A 313 -18.75 -6.98 -24.60
N LYS A 314 -19.33 -7.64 -25.61
CA LYS A 314 -19.50 -7.06 -26.95
C LYS A 314 -20.35 -5.80 -26.95
N LYS A 315 -21.44 -5.73 -26.18
CA LYS A 315 -22.27 -4.51 -26.06
C LYS A 315 -21.47 -3.34 -25.47
N ILE A 316 -20.58 -3.60 -24.50
CA ILE A 316 -19.70 -2.58 -23.93
C ILE A 316 -18.67 -2.12 -24.97
N VAL A 317 -18.02 -3.07 -25.65
CA VAL A 317 -17.02 -2.78 -26.70
C VAL A 317 -17.64 -1.99 -27.87
N HIS A 318 -18.91 -2.26 -28.20
CA HIS A 318 -19.66 -1.54 -29.23
C HIS A 318 -19.78 -0.03 -29.01
N ARG A 319 -19.55 0.46 -27.79
CA ARG A 319 -19.51 1.91 -27.50
C ARG A 319 -18.42 2.64 -28.29
N GLN A 320 -17.31 1.98 -28.60
CA GLN A 320 -16.20 2.56 -29.38
C GLN A 320 -15.90 1.79 -30.67
N ILE A 321 -16.17 0.49 -30.70
CA ILE A 321 -15.83 -0.39 -31.81
C ILE A 321 -17.10 -0.90 -32.49
N LYS A 322 -17.39 -0.41 -33.71
CA LYS A 322 -18.63 -0.76 -34.41
C LYS A 322 -18.76 -2.25 -34.74
N ASN A 323 -17.68 -2.89 -35.19
CA ASN A 323 -17.66 -4.31 -35.56
C ASN A 323 -16.52 -5.03 -34.81
N PRO A 324 -16.73 -5.51 -33.58
CA PRO A 324 -15.69 -6.20 -32.82
C PRO A 324 -15.30 -7.54 -33.44
N ASP A 325 -16.22 -8.25 -34.11
CA ASP A 325 -15.94 -9.56 -34.70
C ASP A 325 -14.92 -9.51 -35.86
N ASP A 326 -14.76 -8.35 -36.51
CA ASP A 326 -13.80 -8.14 -37.60
C ASP A 326 -12.40 -7.75 -37.09
N ILE A 327 -12.26 -7.57 -35.77
CA ILE A 327 -11.04 -7.06 -35.16
C ILE A 327 -10.28 -8.20 -34.49
N GLN A 328 -8.97 -8.17 -34.68
CA GLN A 328 -8.05 -9.15 -34.12
C GLN A 328 -7.00 -8.45 -33.27
N LEU A 329 -6.55 -9.13 -32.23
CA LEU A 329 -5.35 -8.74 -31.49
C LEU A 329 -4.13 -8.90 -32.41
N LEU A 330 -3.34 -7.84 -32.55
CA LEU A 330 -2.12 -7.85 -33.36
C LEU A 330 -0.86 -8.01 -32.53
N ASP A 331 -0.82 -7.36 -31.38
CA ASP A 331 0.37 -7.28 -30.54
C ASP A 331 -0.01 -7.04 -29.08
N THR A 332 0.88 -7.46 -28.18
CA THR A 332 0.74 -7.22 -26.75
C THR A 332 2.10 -6.80 -26.20
N GLU A 333 2.17 -5.57 -25.72
CA GLU A 333 3.33 -5.04 -25.01
C GLU A 333 3.10 -5.19 -23.51
N THR A 334 4.00 -5.90 -22.83
CA THR A 334 3.88 -6.18 -21.40
C THR A 334 4.85 -5.35 -20.58
N PHE A 335 4.43 -5.00 -19.36
CA PHE A 335 5.25 -4.31 -18.37
C PHE A 335 5.86 -2.97 -18.86
N VAL A 336 5.17 -2.30 -19.78
CA VAL A 336 5.59 -1.02 -20.36
C VAL A 336 5.53 0.07 -19.29
N PHE A 337 6.60 0.88 -19.17
CA PHE A 337 6.54 2.06 -18.31
C PHE A 337 5.91 3.23 -19.06
N VAL A 338 4.78 3.71 -18.57
CA VAL A 338 4.01 4.77 -19.23
C VAL A 338 3.76 5.95 -18.32
N GLU A 339 3.73 7.13 -18.94
CA GLU A 339 3.29 8.39 -18.34
C GLU A 339 1.99 8.84 -18.99
N ILE A 340 1.06 9.38 -18.19
CA ILE A 340 -0.15 10.01 -18.72
C ILE A 340 0.24 11.35 -19.34
N ALA A 341 0.30 11.40 -20.67
CA ALA A 341 0.71 12.59 -21.41
C ALA A 341 -0.46 13.55 -21.68
N GLU A 342 -1.65 13.02 -21.96
CA GLU A 342 -2.82 13.83 -22.27
C GLU A 342 -4.11 13.13 -21.81
N ILE A 343 -5.05 13.92 -21.30
CA ILE A 343 -6.42 13.51 -20.99
C ILE A 343 -7.35 14.39 -21.81
N SER A 344 -8.20 13.77 -22.62
CA SER A 344 -9.16 14.52 -23.45
C SER A 344 -10.18 15.25 -22.56
N PRO A 345 -10.67 16.44 -22.96
CA PRO A 345 -11.65 17.17 -22.17
C PRO A 345 -12.98 16.41 -22.07
N PHE A 346 -13.64 16.51 -20.92
CA PHE A 346 -14.93 15.88 -20.64
C PHE A 346 -15.83 16.79 -19.80
N GLU A 347 -17.14 16.59 -19.86
CA GLU A 347 -18.08 17.40 -19.10
C GLU A 347 -18.24 16.89 -17.66
N GLU A 348 -18.21 17.80 -16.68
CA GLU A 348 -18.36 17.44 -15.26
C GLU A 348 -19.68 16.70 -14.96
N ASN A 349 -20.74 16.95 -15.72
CA ASN A 349 -22.05 16.32 -15.53
C ASN A 349 -22.29 15.08 -16.38
N ALA A 350 -21.32 14.68 -17.22
CA ALA A 350 -21.46 13.49 -18.03
C ALA A 350 -21.52 12.20 -17.20
N ASP A 351 -22.03 11.14 -17.82
CA ASP A 351 -22.16 9.82 -17.21
C ASP A 351 -20.80 9.27 -16.77
N LYS A 352 -20.77 8.55 -15.64
CA LYS A 352 -19.54 7.97 -15.10
C LYS A 352 -18.91 6.94 -16.02
N GLU A 353 -19.73 6.26 -16.82
CA GLU A 353 -19.31 5.27 -17.80
C GLU A 353 -18.96 5.90 -19.17
N GLU A 354 -19.00 7.23 -19.30
CA GLU A 354 -18.52 7.90 -20.50
C GLU A 354 -17.04 7.58 -20.71
N LEU A 355 -16.70 7.18 -21.94
CA LEU A 355 -15.35 6.77 -22.29
C LEU A 355 -14.55 7.98 -22.77
N ILE A 356 -13.53 8.33 -22.00
CA ILE A 356 -12.63 9.45 -22.25
C ILE A 356 -11.31 8.91 -22.79
N GLN A 357 -10.83 9.51 -23.88
CA GLN A 357 -9.55 9.14 -24.47
C GLN A 357 -8.40 9.67 -23.61
N VAL A 358 -7.47 8.78 -23.26
CA VAL A 358 -6.24 9.07 -22.53
C VAL A 358 -5.05 8.66 -23.40
N ILE A 359 -4.06 9.55 -23.50
CA ILE A 359 -2.82 9.30 -24.22
C ILE A 359 -1.74 8.95 -23.21
N LEU A 360 -1.18 7.76 -23.36
CA LEU A 360 -0.06 7.26 -22.60
C LEU A 360 1.21 7.40 -23.44
N GLN A 361 2.29 7.90 -22.84
CA GLN A 361 3.60 8.02 -23.46
C GLN A 361 4.53 6.98 -22.84
N ASN A 362 5.20 6.18 -23.65
CA ASN A 362 6.23 5.27 -23.16
C ASN A 362 7.42 6.08 -22.63
N LYS A 363 7.89 5.76 -21.43
CA LYS A 363 9.02 6.43 -20.76
C LYS A 363 10.37 5.94 -21.26
N ASP A 364 10.44 4.68 -21.68
CA ASP A 364 11.65 4.05 -22.21
C ASP A 364 11.82 4.38 -23.71
N ASP A 365 10.71 4.64 -24.43
CA ASP A 365 10.70 5.11 -25.82
C ASP A 365 9.74 6.29 -26.02
N ILE A 366 10.28 7.50 -25.98
CA ILE A 366 9.51 8.75 -26.10
C ILE A 366 8.83 8.90 -27.48
N GLN A 367 9.16 8.08 -28.48
CA GLN A 367 8.47 8.11 -29.78
C GLN A 367 7.18 7.28 -29.78
N GLN A 368 7.02 6.36 -28.83
CA GLN A 368 5.89 5.43 -28.77
C GLN A 368 4.79 5.94 -27.85
N SER A 369 3.58 6.10 -28.38
CA SER A 369 2.41 6.54 -27.61
C SER A 369 1.21 5.64 -27.86
N TYR A 370 0.35 5.54 -26.84
CA TYR A 370 -0.81 4.67 -26.83
C TYR A 370 -2.07 5.49 -26.56
N LYS A 371 -3.07 5.32 -27.41
CA LYS A 371 -4.38 5.96 -27.24
C LYS A 371 -5.36 4.92 -26.73
N ILE A 372 -5.72 5.05 -25.45
CA ILE A 372 -6.68 4.18 -24.78
C ILE A 372 -7.93 4.96 -24.40
N HIS A 373 -8.99 4.25 -24.02
CA HIS A 373 -10.21 4.83 -23.51
C HIS A 373 -10.47 4.31 -22.10
N LEU A 374 -10.82 5.20 -21.19
CA LEU A 374 -11.13 4.88 -19.79
C LEU A 374 -12.45 5.54 -19.40
N GLU A 375 -13.18 4.91 -18.49
CA GLU A 375 -14.38 5.48 -17.90
C GLU A 375 -14.06 6.79 -17.17
N LYS A 376 -14.95 7.77 -17.28
CA LYS A 376 -14.82 9.07 -16.65
C LYS A 376 -14.52 8.96 -15.14
N GLU A 377 -15.17 8.03 -14.43
CA GLU A 377 -14.92 7.85 -12.99
C GLU A 377 -13.47 7.47 -12.65
N ILE A 378 -12.75 6.82 -13.57
CA ILE A 378 -11.33 6.53 -13.44
C ILE A 378 -10.54 7.80 -13.78
N VAL A 379 -10.89 8.46 -14.89
CA VAL A 379 -10.18 9.65 -15.39
C VAL A 379 -10.22 10.82 -14.40
N GLU A 380 -11.29 10.99 -13.63
CA GLU A 380 -11.39 12.00 -12.55
C GLU A 380 -10.32 11.86 -11.45
N LEU A 381 -9.75 10.65 -11.31
CA LEU A 381 -8.70 10.34 -10.36
C LEU A 381 -7.31 10.49 -10.96
N LEU A 382 -7.17 10.51 -12.29
CA LEU A 382 -5.90 10.61 -12.99
C LEU A 382 -5.43 12.05 -13.13
N MET A 383 -4.12 12.24 -13.31
CA MET A 383 -3.50 13.52 -13.62
C MET A 383 -2.41 13.32 -14.68
N VAL A 384 -2.24 14.33 -15.54
CA VAL A 384 -1.13 14.36 -16.50
C VAL A 384 0.19 14.37 -15.72
N GLY A 385 1.14 13.51 -16.13
CA GLY A 385 2.42 13.28 -15.47
C GLY A 385 2.43 12.08 -14.51
N MET A 386 1.28 11.51 -14.14
CA MET A 386 1.26 10.26 -13.38
C MET A 386 1.87 9.12 -14.22
N VAL A 387 2.57 8.21 -13.56
CA VAL A 387 3.27 7.11 -14.23
C VAL A 387 2.84 5.76 -13.66
N PHE A 388 2.86 4.72 -14.48
CA PHE A 388 2.54 3.35 -14.06
C PHE A 388 3.10 2.30 -15.02
N ARG A 389 3.10 1.03 -14.59
CA ARG A 389 3.43 -0.12 -15.45
C ARG A 389 2.15 -0.69 -16.06
N ALA A 390 2.15 -0.91 -17.37
CA ALA A 390 0.97 -1.31 -18.13
C ALA A 390 1.23 -2.50 -19.04
N ASP A 391 0.20 -3.35 -19.20
CA ASP A 391 0.12 -4.30 -20.31
C ASP A 391 -0.88 -3.73 -21.33
N LEU A 392 -0.41 -3.49 -22.55
CA LEU A 392 -1.12 -2.78 -23.61
C LEU A 392 -1.29 -3.69 -24.83
N CYS A 393 -2.51 -3.76 -25.34
CA CYS A 393 -2.86 -4.65 -26.43
C CYS A 393 -3.29 -3.85 -27.66
N LYS A 394 -2.65 -4.15 -28.80
CA LYS A 394 -2.90 -3.47 -30.08
C LYS A 394 -3.91 -4.25 -30.91
N LEU A 395 -4.91 -3.55 -31.41
CA LEU A 395 -5.96 -4.11 -32.25
C LEU A 395 -5.70 -3.86 -33.74
N SER A 396 -6.27 -4.68 -34.61
CA SER A 396 -6.12 -4.59 -36.07
C SER A 396 -6.68 -3.32 -36.70
N ASN A 397 -7.61 -2.64 -36.01
CA ASN A 397 -8.11 -1.32 -36.38
C ASN A 397 -7.16 -0.17 -35.97
N GLY A 398 -6.01 -0.47 -35.37
CA GLY A 398 -5.02 0.48 -34.87
C GLY A 398 -5.30 1.02 -33.47
N GLY A 399 -6.39 0.61 -32.83
CA GLY A 399 -6.72 0.98 -31.45
C GLY A 399 -5.87 0.23 -30.42
N TRP A 400 -5.80 0.79 -29.22
CA TRP A 400 -5.17 0.15 -28.06
C TRP A 400 -6.17 0.02 -26.92
N TYR A 401 -6.04 -1.04 -26.14
CA TYR A 401 -6.72 -1.18 -24.85
C TYR A 401 -5.71 -1.55 -23.77
N LEU A 402 -6.03 -1.15 -22.54
CA LEU A 402 -5.22 -1.41 -21.35
C LEU A 402 -5.63 -2.75 -20.75
N SER A 403 -4.82 -3.79 -20.88
CA SER A 403 -5.16 -5.09 -20.28
C SER A 403 -4.92 -5.12 -18.78
N LYS A 404 -3.88 -4.43 -18.31
CA LYS A 404 -3.47 -4.44 -16.90
C LYS A 404 -2.74 -3.16 -16.57
N ALA A 405 -2.95 -2.64 -15.36
CA ALA A 405 -2.15 -1.58 -14.78
C ALA A 405 -1.62 -2.00 -13.41
N GLN A 406 -0.39 -1.61 -13.10
CA GLN A 406 0.24 -1.87 -11.82
C GLN A 406 1.03 -0.65 -11.39
N ARG A 407 1.08 -0.43 -10.06
CA ARG A 407 1.87 0.63 -9.42
C ARG A 407 1.53 1.98 -10.05
N LEU A 408 0.48 2.67 -9.64
CA LEU A 408 0.21 4.03 -10.13
C LEU A 408 0.89 5.04 -9.20
N MET A 409 1.79 5.84 -9.76
CA MET A 409 2.63 6.78 -9.05
C MET A 409 2.24 8.23 -9.40
N PRO A 410 2.39 9.16 -8.45
CA PRO A 410 1.98 10.55 -8.61
C PRO A 410 2.84 11.30 -9.65
N THR A 411 2.44 12.51 -10.01
CA THR A 411 3.09 13.34 -11.04
C THR A 411 4.50 13.78 -10.67
N PHE A 412 4.82 13.82 -9.38
CA PHE A 412 6.16 14.13 -8.86
C PHE A 412 7.03 12.87 -8.72
N PHE A 413 6.65 11.75 -9.36
CA PHE A 413 7.47 10.55 -9.44
C PHE A 413 8.92 10.89 -9.81
N MET A 414 9.84 10.28 -9.08
CA MET A 414 11.26 10.37 -9.32
C MET A 414 11.85 8.98 -9.17
N GLU A 415 12.68 8.59 -10.15
CA GLU A 415 13.47 7.38 -10.03
C GLU A 415 14.46 7.55 -8.88
N ASP A 416 14.59 6.51 -8.08
CA ASP A 416 15.57 6.49 -7.02
C ASP A 416 16.93 6.18 -7.66
N THR A 417 17.72 7.23 -7.91
CA THR A 417 19.05 7.08 -8.51
C THR A 417 20.08 6.48 -7.55
N CYS A 418 19.72 6.33 -6.27
CA CYS A 418 20.59 5.76 -5.24
C CYS A 418 20.47 4.23 -5.14
N MET A 419 19.46 3.65 -5.80
CA MET A 419 19.22 2.21 -5.87
C MET A 419 19.47 1.74 -7.31
N THR A 420 20.34 0.76 -7.48
CA THR A 420 20.69 0.22 -8.81
C THR A 420 19.68 -0.86 -9.24
N GLU A 421 19.59 -1.17 -10.54
CA GLU A 421 18.75 -2.29 -11.03
C GLU A 421 18.98 -3.61 -10.28
N GLU A 422 20.20 -3.84 -9.76
CA GLU A 422 20.57 -5.00 -8.94
C GLU A 422 19.91 -5.00 -7.55
N ASP A 423 19.48 -3.85 -7.04
CA ASP A 423 18.76 -3.70 -5.77
C ASP A 423 17.24 -3.93 -5.92
N TYR A 424 16.74 -4.03 -7.16
CA TYR A 424 15.32 -4.15 -7.49
C TYR A 424 14.84 -5.57 -7.83
N ASP A 425 15.75 -6.55 -7.92
CA ASP A 425 15.42 -7.96 -8.15
C ASP A 425 15.21 -8.72 -6.82
N PHE A 426 14.06 -8.51 -6.17
CA PHE A 426 13.53 -9.40 -5.13
C PHE A 426 12.00 -9.58 -5.19
#